data_AF-Q0D0C9-F1
#
_entry.id   AF-Q0D0C9-F1
#
_cell.length_a   1.000
_cell.length_b   1.000
_cell.length_c   1.000
_cell.angle_alpha   90.00
_cell.angle_beta   90.00
_cell.angle_gamma   90.00
#
_symmetry.space_group_name_H-M   'P 1'
#
loop_
_entity.id
_entity.type
_entity.pdbx_description
1 polymer ?
#
loop_
_entity_poly.entity_id
_entity_poly.type
_entity_poly.pdbx_seq_one_letter_code
_entity_poly.pdbx_strand_id
1 'polypeptide(L)'
;MRRVLGYLQELSFMDSLIQEYYAISEAAVIPKPLVLNSLAQVKADHSLRKGFSETEITWILENTIQQFDIQPTIEGRDFHELFTGPNLRLETVALIYSLAGIANMFCLTQDKSSPRNLLEYRSLFAKRMLLASDTILQICKILTPVNDLTIWVLYENVILSTVVYGDYSSTKWHRLGELSTHMFELGLHRDSHQSSDLPPFLVESRRRLFAAAYQLDKSIATFLGRPPRITQRHSDCRLPLDIGDEALSSNAQIALASQSLDSNGWNLHGRFQRSAWIRLRFLISTFREEILELSLQSSKEETADQLR
;
A
#
# COMPACT_ATOMS: atom_id res chain seq x y z
N MET A 1 -4.46 -3.34 23.30
CA MET A 1 -3.96 -2.11 22.66
C MET A 1 -2.59 -1.66 23.17
N ARG A 2 -2.39 -1.42 24.49
CA ARG A 2 -1.11 -0.95 25.06
C ARG A 2 0.14 -1.69 24.56
N ARG A 3 0.14 -3.03 24.54
CA ARG A 3 1.26 -3.83 24.02
C ARG A 3 1.59 -3.53 22.55
N VAL A 4 0.56 -3.37 21.72
CA VAL A 4 0.71 -3.17 20.29
C VAL A 4 1.25 -1.77 19.98
N LEU A 5 0.73 -0.74 20.65
CA LEU A 5 1.27 0.62 20.56
C LEU A 5 2.66 0.75 21.20
N GLY A 6 2.99 -0.12 22.17
CA GLY A 6 4.30 -0.17 22.81
C GLY A 6 5.46 -0.43 21.85
N TYR A 7 5.23 -1.04 20.67
CA TYR A 7 6.30 -1.22 19.68
C TYR A 7 6.76 0.09 19.04
N LEU A 8 6.01 1.20 19.16
CA LEU A 8 6.50 2.54 18.77
C LEU A 8 7.73 2.99 19.58
N GLN A 9 8.09 2.32 20.66
CA GLN A 9 9.39 2.53 21.32
C GLN A 9 10.57 2.26 20.36
N GLU A 10 10.40 1.40 19.35
CA GLU A 10 11.39 1.11 18.31
C GLU A 10 11.24 2.04 17.08
N LEU A 11 10.47 3.14 17.18
CA LEU A 11 10.12 3.99 16.03
C LEU A 11 11.32 4.61 15.32
N SER A 12 12.40 4.97 16.02
CA SER A 12 13.62 5.47 15.35
C SER A 12 14.27 4.43 14.43
N PHE A 13 14.20 3.15 14.82
CA PHE A 13 14.67 2.04 13.98
C PHE A 13 13.74 1.82 12.80
N MET A 14 12.43 1.78 13.05
CA MET A 14 11.41 1.67 11.99
C MET A 14 11.50 2.81 10.98
N ASP A 15 11.71 4.04 11.44
CA ASP A 15 11.89 5.21 10.59
C ASP A 15 13.09 5.05 9.66
N SER A 16 14.25 4.67 10.21
CA SER A 16 15.46 4.43 9.40
C SER A 16 15.23 3.39 8.31
N LEU A 17 14.54 2.29 8.64
CA LEU A 17 14.19 1.24 7.67
C LEU A 17 13.27 1.76 6.55
N ILE A 18 12.21 2.49 6.92
CA ILE A 18 11.22 2.97 5.95
C ILE A 18 11.84 4.05 5.05
N GLN A 19 12.66 4.94 5.59
CA GLN A 19 13.39 5.94 4.81
C GLN A 19 14.31 5.27 3.78
N GLU A 20 15.08 4.24 4.17
CA GLU A 20 15.92 3.47 3.25
C GLU A 20 15.07 2.78 2.17
N TYR A 21 13.96 2.14 2.55
CA TYR A 21 13.04 1.50 1.62
C TYR A 21 12.54 2.48 0.55
N TYR A 22 12.09 3.67 0.94
CA TYR A 22 11.66 4.72 0.01
C TYR A 22 12.80 5.43 -0.73
N ALA A 23 14.05 5.22 -0.35
CA ALA A 23 15.20 5.74 -1.10
C ALA A 23 15.59 4.81 -2.26
N ILE A 24 15.41 3.49 -2.11
CA ILE A 24 15.96 2.50 -3.05
C ILE A 24 14.91 1.65 -3.78
N SER A 25 13.73 1.45 -3.19
CA SER A 25 12.73 0.53 -3.73
C SER A 25 11.92 1.19 -4.84
N GLU A 26 11.89 0.57 -6.02
CA GLU A 26 10.95 0.88 -7.11
C GLU A 26 9.63 0.07 -7.01
N ALA A 27 9.47 -0.68 -5.92
CA ALA A 27 8.30 -1.52 -5.65
C ALA A 27 7.31 -0.89 -4.66
N ALA A 28 7.68 0.20 -3.98
CA ALA A 28 6.76 0.93 -3.10
C ALA A 28 5.58 1.51 -3.91
N VAL A 29 4.36 1.28 -3.42
CA VAL A 29 3.13 1.64 -4.14
C VAL A 29 2.52 2.93 -3.60
N ILE A 30 2.50 3.09 -2.28
CA ILE A 30 2.00 4.30 -1.64
C ILE A 30 3.01 5.41 -1.91
N PRO A 31 2.59 6.58 -2.43
CA PRO A 31 3.50 7.66 -2.76
C PRO A 31 4.35 8.13 -1.57
N LYS A 32 5.66 8.30 -1.80
CA LYS A 32 6.64 8.67 -0.79
C LYS A 32 6.23 9.84 0.15
N PRO A 33 5.75 11.01 -0.33
CA PRO A 33 5.36 12.10 0.58
C PRO A 33 4.26 11.71 1.56
N LEU A 34 3.28 10.91 1.12
CA LEU A 34 2.13 10.50 1.94
C LEU A 34 2.57 9.61 3.11
N VAL A 35 3.64 8.83 2.95
CA VAL A 35 4.19 7.98 4.01
C VAL A 35 5.22 8.72 4.85
N LEU A 36 6.19 9.38 4.22
CA LEU A 36 7.31 9.96 4.95
C LEU A 36 6.93 11.20 5.77
N ASN A 37 5.97 12.01 5.31
CA ASN A 37 5.46 13.11 6.13
C ASN A 37 4.71 12.57 7.36
N SER A 38 3.90 11.52 7.17
CA SER A 38 3.20 10.83 8.25
C SER A 38 4.16 10.26 9.29
N LEU A 39 5.21 9.58 8.83
CA LEU A 39 6.25 8.99 9.66
C LEU A 39 7.04 10.07 10.43
N ALA A 40 7.38 11.18 9.76
CA ALA A 40 8.07 12.30 10.38
C ALA A 40 7.24 12.93 11.51
N GLN A 41 5.94 13.15 11.28
CA GLN A 41 5.03 13.68 12.31
C GLN A 41 4.91 12.72 13.50
N VAL A 42 4.64 11.42 13.25
CA VAL A 42 4.53 10.43 14.33
C VAL A 42 5.83 10.30 15.13
N LYS A 43 6.99 10.42 14.47
CA LYS A 43 8.29 10.42 15.14
C LYS A 43 8.49 11.65 16.02
N ALA A 44 8.19 12.84 15.51
CA ALA A 44 8.28 14.07 16.28
C ALA A 44 7.41 14.01 17.55
N ASP A 45 6.18 13.51 17.42
CA ASP A 45 5.26 13.36 18.54
C ASP A 45 5.70 12.31 19.55
N HIS A 46 6.25 11.17 19.07
CA HIS A 46 6.69 10.08 19.93
C HIS A 46 8.00 10.39 20.66
N SER A 47 8.94 11.13 20.04
CA SER A 47 10.19 11.53 20.70
C SER A 47 9.97 12.36 21.98
N LEU A 48 8.79 12.96 22.13
CA LEU A 48 8.38 13.71 23.32
C LEU A 48 7.75 12.81 24.41
N ARG A 49 7.57 11.51 24.18
CA ARG A 49 6.76 10.61 25.01
C ARG A 49 7.58 9.44 25.59
N LYS A 50 7.24 9.01 26.80
CA LYS A 50 7.84 7.81 27.46
C LYS A 50 7.00 6.54 27.29
N GLY A 51 5.85 6.62 26.64
CA GLY A 51 4.90 5.52 26.43
C GLY A 51 3.47 6.05 26.22
N PHE A 52 2.50 5.15 26.05
CA PHE A 52 1.09 5.50 25.90
C PHE A 52 0.31 5.27 27.20
N SER A 53 -0.18 6.35 27.80
CA SER A 53 -1.16 6.35 28.89
C SER A 53 -2.53 5.83 28.42
N GLU A 54 -3.40 5.40 29.35
CA GLU A 54 -4.77 4.98 28.99
C GLU A 54 -5.55 6.09 28.28
N THR A 55 -5.38 7.34 28.72
CA THR A 55 -6.01 8.51 28.10
C THR A 55 -5.60 8.71 26.65
N GLU A 56 -4.32 8.51 26.32
CA GLU A 56 -3.85 8.60 24.94
C GLU A 56 -4.36 7.46 24.07
N ILE A 57 -4.46 6.24 24.64
CA ILE A 57 -5.02 5.09 23.92
C ILE A 57 -6.49 5.35 23.57
N THR A 58 -7.27 5.83 24.54
CA THR A 58 -8.68 6.20 24.34
C THR A 58 -8.80 7.26 23.26
N TRP A 59 -7.96 8.29 23.30
CA TRP A 59 -7.99 9.36 22.30
C TRP A 59 -7.64 8.88 20.88
N ILE A 60 -6.65 8.00 20.71
CA ILE A 60 -6.35 7.39 19.40
C ILE A 60 -7.53 6.54 18.90
N LEU A 61 -8.21 5.83 19.80
CA LEU A 61 -9.41 5.07 19.47
C LEU A 61 -10.56 5.98 19.04
N GLU A 62 -10.81 7.07 19.77
CA GLU A 62 -11.81 8.09 19.42
C GLU A 62 -11.52 8.70 18.05
N ASN A 63 -10.27 9.09 17.78
CA ASN A 63 -9.84 9.57 16.47
C ASN A 63 -10.07 8.55 15.37
N THR A 64 -9.87 7.26 15.65
CA THR A 64 -10.10 6.17 14.68
C THR A 64 -11.59 5.97 14.40
N ILE A 65 -12.45 6.13 15.40
CA ILE A 65 -13.91 6.00 15.24
C ILE A 65 -14.49 7.12 14.35
N GLN A 66 -13.92 8.33 14.42
CA GLN A 66 -14.39 9.44 13.59
C GLN A 66 -14.35 9.09 12.10
N GLN A 67 -15.34 9.56 11.35
CA GLN A 67 -15.39 9.42 9.91
C GLN A 67 -14.14 10.07 9.28
N PHE A 68 -13.49 9.35 8.37
CA PHE A 68 -12.31 9.85 7.67
C PHE A 68 -12.74 10.75 6.50
N ASP A 69 -13.00 12.02 6.80
CA ASP A 69 -13.43 13.01 5.83
C ASP A 69 -12.24 13.69 5.15
N ILE A 70 -12.26 13.73 3.82
CA ILE A 70 -11.15 14.24 2.99
C ILE A 70 -11.65 15.46 2.24
N GLN A 71 -11.15 16.62 2.63
CA GLN A 71 -11.53 17.88 2.02
C GLN A 71 -10.95 18.00 0.60
N PRO A 72 -11.72 18.46 -0.41
CA PRO A 72 -11.25 18.57 -1.80
C PRO A 72 -10.01 19.46 -1.97
N THR A 73 -9.86 20.42 -1.07
CA THR A 73 -8.81 21.44 -1.09
C THR A 73 -7.51 21.01 -0.42
N ILE A 74 -7.47 19.84 0.24
CA ILE A 74 -6.26 19.40 0.93
C ILE A 74 -5.17 19.07 -0.09
N GLU A 75 -3.95 19.53 0.20
CA GLU A 75 -2.77 19.23 -0.61
C GLU A 75 -2.11 17.95 -0.08
N GLY A 76 -1.49 17.17 -0.96
CA GLY A 76 -0.94 15.87 -0.58
C GLY A 76 0.16 15.96 0.48
N ARG A 77 0.92 17.05 0.51
CA ARG A 77 1.94 17.31 1.56
C ARG A 77 1.33 17.46 2.96
N ASP A 78 0.10 17.95 3.05
CA ASP A 78 -0.61 18.27 4.30
C ASP A 78 -1.61 17.15 4.66
N PHE A 79 -1.84 16.18 3.76
CA PHE A 79 -2.78 15.08 3.94
C PHE A 79 -2.56 14.27 5.22
N HIS A 80 -1.30 14.11 5.64
CA HIS A 80 -0.98 13.35 6.85
C HIS A 80 -1.55 13.98 8.12
N GLU A 81 -1.81 15.29 8.14
CA GLU A 81 -2.35 15.98 9.32
C GLU A 81 -3.75 15.48 9.71
N LEU A 82 -4.48 14.86 8.76
CA LEU A 82 -5.78 14.23 9.02
C LEU A 82 -5.70 12.95 9.85
N PHE A 83 -4.52 12.33 9.96
CA PHE A 83 -4.36 11.02 10.61
C PHE A 83 -3.06 10.86 11.41
N THR A 84 -2.38 11.97 11.70
CA THR A 84 -1.17 12.08 12.53
C THR A 84 -1.29 13.24 13.51
N GLY A 85 -0.29 13.44 14.39
CA GLY A 85 -0.34 14.55 15.35
C GLY A 85 -1.55 14.45 16.29
N PRO A 86 -2.35 15.52 16.41
CA PRO A 86 -3.59 15.51 17.19
C PRO A 86 -4.67 14.57 16.63
N ASN A 87 -4.53 14.12 15.38
CA ASN A 87 -5.51 13.26 14.73
C ASN A 87 -4.96 11.84 14.54
N LEU A 88 -3.96 11.42 15.31
CA LEU A 88 -3.33 10.11 15.13
C LEU A 88 -4.36 8.99 15.14
N ARG A 89 -4.43 8.24 14.03
CA ARG A 89 -5.28 7.07 13.85
C ARG A 89 -4.50 5.76 13.93
N LEU A 90 -5.21 4.69 14.26
CA LEU A 90 -4.63 3.36 14.36
C LEU A 90 -4.11 2.82 13.02
N GLU A 91 -4.79 3.11 11.91
CA GLU A 91 -4.38 2.70 10.57
C GLU A 91 -2.95 3.18 10.25
N THR A 92 -2.60 4.40 10.66
CA THR A 92 -1.26 4.98 10.51
C THR A 92 -0.20 4.12 11.19
N VAL A 93 -0.47 3.67 12.42
CA VAL A 93 0.46 2.83 13.20
C VAL A 93 0.61 1.46 12.54
N ALA A 94 -0.49 0.86 12.07
CA ALA A 94 -0.49 -0.40 11.35
C ALA A 94 0.33 -0.31 10.04
N LEU A 95 0.21 0.82 9.33
CA LEU A 95 0.97 1.07 8.11
C LEU A 95 2.47 1.15 8.39
N ILE A 96 2.88 1.89 9.43
CA ILE A 96 4.29 1.97 9.84
C ILE A 96 4.83 0.58 10.18
N TYR A 97 4.10 -0.23 10.95
CA TYR A 97 4.52 -1.60 11.26
C TYR A 97 4.66 -2.45 10.00
N SER A 98 3.68 -2.39 9.10
CA SER A 98 3.71 -3.16 7.86
C SER A 98 4.94 -2.81 7.01
N LEU A 99 5.16 -1.52 6.78
CA LEU A 99 6.29 -1.02 6.00
C LEU A 99 7.64 -1.32 6.67
N ALA A 100 7.75 -1.17 8.00
CA ALA A 100 8.97 -1.49 8.72
C ALA A 100 9.29 -2.99 8.63
N GLY A 101 8.28 -3.87 8.75
CA GLY A 101 8.46 -5.31 8.59
C GLY A 101 8.95 -5.69 7.20
N ILE A 102 8.38 -5.06 6.15
CA ILE A 102 8.77 -5.21 4.75
C ILE A 102 10.21 -4.74 4.57
N ALA A 103 10.48 -3.49 4.92
CA ALA A 103 11.79 -2.85 4.77
C ALA A 103 12.89 -3.63 5.48
N ASN A 104 12.64 -4.14 6.67
CA ASN A 104 13.61 -4.95 7.42
C ASN A 104 14.00 -6.25 6.71
N MET A 105 13.07 -6.86 5.98
CA MET A 105 13.32 -8.08 5.22
C MET A 105 14.04 -7.79 3.90
N PHE A 106 13.75 -6.65 3.28
CA PHE A 106 14.42 -6.21 2.05
C PHE A 106 15.72 -5.44 2.29
N CYS A 107 16.04 -5.03 3.52
CA CYS A 107 17.14 -4.14 3.87
C CYS A 107 18.45 -4.55 3.18
N LEU A 108 18.91 -3.67 2.29
CA LEU A 108 19.96 -3.91 1.30
C LEU A 108 21.37 -3.49 1.78
N THR A 109 21.51 -2.76 2.90
CA THR A 109 22.82 -2.16 3.28
C THR A 109 23.27 -2.25 4.74
N GLN A 110 22.59 -2.98 5.63
CA GLN A 110 23.16 -3.21 6.97
C GLN A 110 24.26 -4.28 6.92
N ASP A 111 25.52 -3.85 6.84
CA ASP A 111 26.64 -4.64 7.32
C ASP A 111 27.68 -3.78 8.04
N LYS A 112 27.99 -4.19 9.29
CA LYS A 112 29.22 -3.87 10.06
C LYS A 112 29.25 -4.52 11.45
N SER A 113 28.16 -5.12 11.91
CA SER A 113 28.13 -5.93 13.14
C SER A 113 26.97 -6.93 13.13
N SER A 114 26.75 -7.59 12.00
CA SER A 114 25.63 -8.51 11.82
C SER A 114 25.70 -9.63 12.88
N PRO A 115 24.66 -9.79 13.73
CA PRO A 115 24.62 -10.91 14.68
C PRO A 115 24.65 -12.23 13.90
N ARG A 116 25.22 -13.30 14.49
CA ARG A 116 25.35 -14.62 13.84
C ARG A 116 24.03 -15.21 13.29
N ASN A 117 22.87 -14.63 13.67
CA ASN A 117 21.53 -15.01 13.23
C ASN A 117 20.72 -13.84 12.62
N LEU A 118 21.35 -13.00 11.78
CA LEU A 118 20.67 -11.83 11.17
C LEU A 118 19.35 -12.17 10.47
N LEU A 119 19.28 -13.27 9.72
CA LEU A 119 18.07 -13.68 9.02
C LEU A 119 16.94 -14.06 10.00
N GLU A 120 17.26 -14.74 11.09
CA GLU A 120 16.29 -15.11 12.13
C GLU A 120 15.76 -13.86 12.85
N TYR A 121 16.65 -12.94 13.20
CA TYR A 121 16.27 -11.64 13.78
C TYR A 121 15.33 -10.88 12.83
N ARG A 122 15.67 -10.83 11.54
CA ARG A 122 14.84 -10.15 10.53
C ARG A 122 13.46 -10.78 10.41
N SER A 123 13.41 -12.11 10.34
CA SER A 123 12.17 -12.88 10.28
C SER A 123 11.32 -12.66 11.53
N LEU A 124 11.91 -12.67 12.72
CA LEU A 124 11.20 -12.46 13.98
C LEU A 124 10.62 -11.04 14.07
N PHE A 125 11.39 -10.03 13.68
CA PHE A 125 10.93 -8.65 13.62
C PHE A 125 9.75 -8.51 12.64
N ALA A 126 9.87 -9.04 11.42
CA ALA A 126 8.82 -8.99 10.41
C ALA A 126 7.53 -9.71 10.86
N LYS A 127 7.66 -10.89 11.49
CA LYS A 127 6.54 -11.61 12.10
C LYS A 127 5.85 -10.79 13.18
N ARG A 128 6.63 -10.15 14.06
CA ARG A 128 6.09 -9.29 15.13
C ARG A 128 5.34 -8.08 14.57
N MET A 129 5.90 -7.42 13.55
CA MET A 129 5.26 -6.30 12.86
C MET A 129 3.97 -6.73 12.16
N LEU A 130 3.97 -7.89 11.50
CA LEU A 130 2.79 -8.44 10.86
C LEU A 130 1.68 -8.70 11.87
N LEU A 131 1.98 -9.37 12.98
CA LEU A 131 1.01 -9.64 14.05
C LEU A 131 0.47 -8.35 14.68
N ALA A 132 1.33 -7.35 14.88
CA ALA A 132 0.96 -6.06 15.44
C ALA A 132 0.03 -5.29 14.48
N SER A 133 0.40 -5.20 13.20
CA SER A 133 -0.41 -4.57 12.17
C SER A 133 -1.76 -5.27 11.98
N ASP A 134 -1.77 -6.59 11.93
CA ASP A 134 -3.00 -7.38 11.75
C ASP A 134 -3.95 -7.19 12.93
N THR A 135 -3.42 -7.16 14.15
CA THR A 135 -4.21 -6.86 15.37
C THR A 135 -4.87 -5.49 15.27
N ILE A 136 -4.13 -4.46 14.85
CA ILE A 136 -4.68 -3.13 14.68
C ILE A 136 -5.75 -3.12 13.58
N LEU A 137 -5.46 -3.75 12.44
CA LEU A 137 -6.37 -3.79 11.31
C LEU A 137 -7.71 -4.45 11.66
N GLN A 138 -7.71 -5.53 12.44
CA GLN A 138 -8.95 -6.14 12.94
C GLN A 138 -9.75 -5.18 13.84
N ILE A 139 -9.08 -4.35 14.62
CA ILE A 139 -9.73 -3.33 15.45
C ILE A 139 -10.28 -2.20 14.57
N CYS A 140 -9.51 -1.69 13.61
CA CYS A 140 -9.97 -0.66 12.68
C CYS A 140 -11.25 -1.10 11.94
N LYS A 141 -11.32 -2.35 11.46
CA LYS A 141 -12.52 -2.90 10.80
C LYS A 141 -13.78 -2.90 11.66
N ILE A 142 -13.64 -2.89 12.98
CA ILE A 142 -14.78 -2.79 13.92
C ILE A 142 -15.13 -1.33 14.18
N LEU A 143 -14.13 -0.44 14.23
CA LEU A 143 -14.30 0.94 14.69
C LEU A 143 -14.67 1.93 13.59
N THR A 144 -14.26 1.68 12.35
CA THR A 144 -14.40 2.66 11.26
C THR A 144 -14.75 2.00 9.94
N PRO A 145 -15.58 2.65 9.09
CA PRO A 145 -15.81 2.21 7.72
C PRO A 145 -14.50 2.14 6.92
N VAL A 146 -14.53 1.41 5.81
CA VAL A 146 -13.39 1.32 4.90
C VAL A 146 -13.03 2.71 4.36
N ASN A 147 -11.74 3.05 4.43
CA ASN A 147 -11.17 4.31 4.00
C ASN A 147 -9.81 4.05 3.33
N ASP A 148 -9.18 5.09 2.76
CA ASP A 148 -7.91 4.96 2.04
C ASP A 148 -6.78 4.35 2.88
N LEU A 149 -6.67 4.72 4.16
CA LEU A 149 -5.64 4.19 5.07
C LEU A 149 -5.85 2.69 5.32
N THR A 150 -7.09 2.24 5.44
CA THR A 150 -7.42 0.80 5.55
C THR A 150 -6.93 0.03 4.32
N ILE A 151 -7.09 0.58 3.11
CA ILE A 151 -6.58 -0.05 1.88
C ILE A 151 -5.05 -0.07 1.85
N TRP A 152 -4.40 1.02 2.28
CA TRP A 152 -2.93 1.09 2.37
C TRP A 152 -2.38 -0.01 3.28
N VAL A 153 -2.97 -0.14 4.48
CA VAL A 153 -2.60 -1.17 5.45
C VAL A 153 -2.87 -2.57 4.91
N LEU A 154 -4.04 -2.81 4.29
CA LEU A 154 -4.37 -4.11 3.70
C LEU A 154 -3.37 -4.51 2.62
N TYR A 155 -3.02 -3.59 1.71
CA TYR A 155 -2.06 -3.84 0.64
C TYR A 155 -0.70 -4.24 1.22
N GLU A 156 -0.14 -3.42 2.10
CA GLU A 156 1.15 -3.69 2.72
C GLU A 156 1.13 -4.96 3.58
N ASN A 157 0.00 -5.29 4.23
CA ASN A 157 -0.14 -6.56 4.95
C ASN A 157 -0.09 -7.79 4.03
N VAL A 158 -0.65 -7.72 2.82
CA VAL A 158 -0.51 -8.81 1.85
C VAL A 158 0.97 -9.00 1.49
N ILE A 159 1.68 -7.91 1.20
CA ILE A 159 3.12 -7.95 0.89
C ILE A 159 3.92 -8.50 2.07
N LEU A 160 3.74 -7.95 3.27
CA LEU A 160 4.44 -8.42 4.47
C LEU A 160 4.16 -9.89 4.77
N SER A 161 2.91 -10.34 4.62
CA SER A 161 2.56 -11.75 4.83
C SER A 161 3.27 -12.69 3.83
N THR A 162 3.49 -12.21 2.61
CA THR A 162 4.25 -12.96 1.57
C THR A 162 5.70 -13.12 2.00
N VAL A 163 6.30 -12.05 2.51
CA VAL A 163 7.68 -12.06 2.97
C VAL A 163 7.87 -12.92 4.24
N VAL A 164 6.85 -12.98 5.10
CA VAL A 164 6.90 -13.72 6.37
C VAL A 164 6.61 -15.22 6.20
N TYR A 165 5.59 -15.57 5.40
CA TYR A 165 5.12 -16.96 5.27
C TYR A 165 5.55 -17.63 3.96
N GLY A 166 6.12 -16.88 3.01
CA GLY A 166 6.49 -17.35 1.68
C GLY A 166 5.30 -17.45 0.71
N ASP A 167 5.62 -17.61 -0.58
CA ASP A 167 4.64 -17.57 -1.67
C ASP A 167 3.69 -18.77 -1.72
N TYR A 168 4.04 -19.91 -1.11
CA TYR A 168 3.20 -21.10 -1.05
C TYR A 168 2.09 -21.01 0.01
N SER A 169 2.14 -20.02 0.89
CA SER A 169 1.16 -19.88 1.97
C SER A 169 -0.22 -19.50 1.43
N SER A 170 -1.25 -20.25 1.81
CA SER A 170 -2.64 -19.92 1.49
C SER A 170 -3.08 -18.58 2.09
N THR A 171 -2.41 -18.13 3.17
CA THR A 171 -2.67 -16.84 3.83
C THR A 171 -2.60 -15.66 2.87
N LYS A 172 -1.63 -15.66 1.94
CA LYS A 172 -1.48 -14.59 0.94
C LYS A 172 -2.73 -14.44 0.06
N TRP A 173 -3.29 -15.57 -0.37
CA TRP A 173 -4.49 -15.58 -1.21
C TRP A 173 -5.75 -15.15 -0.45
N HIS A 174 -5.89 -15.55 0.81
CA HIS A 174 -7.01 -15.09 1.64
C HIS A 174 -6.94 -13.58 1.90
N ARG A 175 -5.76 -13.06 2.24
CA ARG A 175 -5.55 -11.62 2.44
C ARG A 175 -5.75 -10.81 1.16
N LEU A 176 -5.33 -11.34 0.01
CA LEU A 176 -5.66 -10.70 -1.28
C LEU A 176 -7.18 -10.66 -1.52
N GLY A 177 -7.90 -11.73 -1.17
CA GLY A 177 -9.36 -11.74 -1.24
C GLY A 177 -9.96 -10.62 -0.41
N GLU A 178 -9.51 -10.47 0.84
CA GLU A 178 -9.92 -9.38 1.71
C GLU A 178 -9.60 -8.00 1.14
N LEU A 179 -8.37 -7.80 0.63
CA LEU A 179 -7.96 -6.56 -0.03
C LEU A 179 -8.89 -6.23 -1.20
N SER A 180 -9.16 -7.19 -2.09
CA SER A 180 -10.04 -6.98 -3.24
C SER A 180 -11.46 -6.56 -2.83
N THR A 181 -12.02 -7.20 -1.79
CA THR A 181 -13.33 -6.84 -1.25
C THR A 181 -13.37 -5.40 -0.76
N HIS A 182 -12.39 -4.97 0.04
CA HIS A 182 -12.36 -3.62 0.59
C HIS A 182 -12.10 -2.55 -0.48
N MET A 183 -11.28 -2.89 -1.49
CA MET A 183 -11.07 -2.01 -2.65
C MET A 183 -12.35 -1.81 -3.46
N PHE A 184 -13.18 -2.85 -3.58
CA PHE A 184 -14.47 -2.74 -4.24
C PHE A 184 -15.49 -1.96 -3.41
N GLU A 185 -15.52 -2.19 -2.09
CA GLU A 185 -16.34 -1.43 -1.14
C GLU A 185 -16.05 0.07 -1.19
N LEU A 186 -14.77 0.46 -1.21
CA LEU A 186 -14.36 1.87 -1.32
C LEU A 186 -14.47 2.42 -2.76
N GLY A 187 -14.74 1.57 -3.75
CA GLY A 187 -14.94 1.99 -5.15
C GLY A 187 -13.67 2.24 -5.97
N LEU A 188 -12.49 1.75 -5.54
CA LEU A 188 -11.22 1.99 -6.24
C LEU A 188 -11.19 1.44 -7.68
N HIS A 189 -12.03 0.45 -7.98
CA HIS A 189 -12.17 -0.16 -9.30
C HIS A 189 -12.97 0.70 -10.31
N ARG A 190 -13.64 1.75 -9.84
CA ARG A 190 -14.50 2.65 -10.62
C ARG A 190 -13.92 4.06 -10.69
N ASP A 191 -12.85 4.22 -11.46
CA ASP A 191 -12.17 5.51 -11.65
C ASP A 191 -13.08 6.56 -12.30
N SER A 192 -14.01 6.15 -13.18
CA SER A 192 -15.00 7.08 -13.76
C SER A 192 -16.04 7.59 -12.75
N HIS A 193 -16.24 6.88 -11.64
CA HIS A 193 -17.18 7.24 -10.57
C HIS A 193 -16.49 7.84 -9.35
N GLN A 194 -15.17 8.05 -9.39
CA GLN A 194 -14.50 8.80 -8.32
C GLN A 194 -15.05 10.22 -8.28
N SER A 195 -15.44 10.68 -7.08
CA SER A 195 -16.04 12.00 -6.91
C SER A 195 -15.10 13.09 -7.44
N SER A 196 -15.66 14.07 -8.14
CA SER A 196 -14.97 15.32 -8.48
C SER A 196 -14.43 16.06 -7.25
N ASP A 197 -14.93 15.70 -6.07
CA ASP A 197 -14.57 16.28 -4.79
C ASP A 197 -13.31 15.65 -4.18
N LEU A 198 -12.73 14.60 -4.78
CA LEU A 198 -11.47 14.04 -4.29
C LEU A 198 -10.26 14.83 -4.79
N PRO A 199 -9.26 15.10 -3.92
CA PRO A 199 -8.02 15.73 -4.33
C PRO A 199 -7.30 14.91 -5.43
N PRO A 200 -6.75 15.56 -6.48
CA PRO A 200 -6.02 14.90 -7.56
C PRO A 200 -4.91 13.92 -7.11
N PHE A 201 -4.17 14.25 -6.05
CA PHE A 201 -3.12 13.36 -5.54
C PHE A 201 -3.69 12.04 -5.01
N LEU A 202 -4.89 12.07 -4.42
CA LEU A 202 -5.53 10.89 -3.85
C LEU A 202 -6.11 9.99 -4.95
N VAL A 203 -6.71 10.60 -5.97
CA VAL A 203 -7.14 9.90 -7.20
C VAL A 203 -5.97 9.14 -7.83
N GLU A 204 -4.83 9.80 -7.99
CA GLU A 204 -3.62 9.14 -8.51
C GLU A 204 -3.08 8.05 -7.57
N SER A 205 -3.07 8.28 -6.25
CA SER A 205 -2.68 7.26 -5.28
C SER A 205 -3.60 6.02 -5.35
N ARG A 206 -4.91 6.22 -5.53
CA ARG A 206 -5.90 5.14 -5.70
C ARG A 206 -5.65 4.33 -6.99
N ARG A 207 -5.35 5.01 -8.10
CA ARG A 207 -4.96 4.34 -9.37
C ARG A 207 -3.71 3.49 -9.20
N ARG A 208 -2.69 4.01 -8.51
CA ARG A 208 -1.45 3.25 -8.22
C ARG A 208 -1.73 2.00 -7.38
N LEU A 209 -2.54 2.12 -6.34
CA LEU A 209 -2.94 1.00 -5.49
C LEU A 209 -3.76 -0.04 -6.25
N PHE A 210 -4.74 0.40 -7.04
CA PHE A 210 -5.53 -0.50 -7.88
C PHE A 210 -4.64 -1.24 -8.87
N ALA A 211 -3.76 -0.52 -9.56
CA ALA A 211 -2.85 -1.12 -10.53
C ALA A 211 -1.92 -2.16 -9.89
N ALA A 212 -1.39 -1.88 -8.70
CA ALA A 212 -0.53 -2.80 -7.97
C ALA A 212 -1.28 -4.02 -7.41
N ALA A 213 -2.47 -3.83 -6.86
CA ALA A 213 -3.32 -4.92 -6.37
C ALA A 213 -3.78 -5.82 -7.52
N TYR A 214 -4.13 -5.23 -8.66
CA TYR A 214 -4.47 -5.95 -9.88
C TYR A 214 -3.30 -6.82 -10.36
N GLN A 215 -2.07 -6.29 -10.38
CA GLN A 215 -0.91 -7.11 -10.74
C GLN A 215 -0.63 -8.22 -9.72
N LEU A 216 -0.76 -7.92 -8.42
CA LEU A 216 -0.55 -8.90 -7.36
C LEU A 216 -1.54 -10.07 -7.48
N ASP A 217 -2.80 -9.77 -7.77
CA ASP A 217 -3.85 -10.75 -8.05
C ASP A 217 -3.48 -11.71 -9.17
N LYS A 218 -3.05 -11.21 -10.33
CA LYS A 218 -2.70 -12.05 -11.48
C LYS A 218 -1.46 -12.87 -11.21
N SER A 219 -0.51 -12.30 -10.47
CA SER A 219 0.71 -13.00 -10.11
C SER A 219 0.43 -14.18 -9.18
N ILE A 220 -0.45 -14.00 -8.18
CA ILE A 220 -0.86 -15.10 -7.29
C ILE A 220 -1.73 -16.13 -8.02
N ALA A 221 -2.69 -15.66 -8.82
CA ALA A 221 -3.56 -16.51 -9.64
C ALA A 221 -2.73 -17.42 -10.55
N THR A 222 -1.74 -16.86 -11.25
CA THR A 222 -0.80 -17.61 -12.10
C THR A 222 0.02 -18.60 -11.29
N PHE A 223 0.64 -18.16 -10.20
CA PHE A 223 1.54 -19.01 -9.42
C PHE A 223 0.82 -20.20 -8.76
N LEU A 224 -0.42 -20.00 -8.31
CA LEU A 224 -1.20 -21.01 -7.60
C LEU A 224 -2.20 -21.77 -8.48
N GLY A 225 -2.30 -21.43 -9.78
CA GLY A 225 -3.32 -21.98 -10.68
C GLY A 225 -4.76 -21.67 -10.22
N ARG A 226 -5.00 -20.47 -9.68
CA ARG A 226 -6.29 -20.04 -9.14
C ARG A 226 -6.95 -19.01 -10.04
N PRO A 227 -8.30 -18.90 -10.04
CA PRO A 227 -8.97 -17.81 -10.75
C PRO A 227 -8.58 -16.43 -10.18
N PRO A 228 -8.31 -15.41 -11.01
CA PRO A 228 -8.10 -14.04 -10.54
C PRO A 228 -9.37 -13.48 -9.90
N ARG A 229 -9.23 -12.62 -8.89
CA ARG A 229 -10.34 -12.02 -8.13
C ARG A 229 -10.71 -10.63 -8.61
N ILE A 230 -9.71 -9.86 -9.00
CA ILE A 230 -9.92 -8.54 -9.60
C ILE A 230 -10.02 -8.80 -11.10
N THR A 231 -11.02 -8.27 -11.79
CA THR A 231 -11.17 -8.55 -13.23
C THR A 231 -11.25 -7.24 -14.00
N GLN A 232 -10.61 -7.21 -15.16
CA GLN A 232 -10.65 -6.04 -16.02
C GLN A 232 -12.07 -5.77 -16.51
N ARG A 233 -12.85 -6.83 -16.78
CA ARG A 233 -14.25 -6.73 -17.26
C ARG A 233 -15.18 -5.94 -16.33
N HIS A 234 -14.87 -5.90 -15.03
CA HIS A 234 -15.68 -5.23 -14.02
C HIS A 234 -15.04 -3.96 -13.46
N SER A 235 -13.91 -3.51 -14.03
CA SER A 235 -13.15 -2.36 -13.56
C SER A 235 -12.87 -1.39 -14.69
N ASP A 236 -12.93 -0.08 -14.44
CA ASP A 236 -12.61 0.96 -15.43
C ASP A 236 -11.40 1.83 -15.01
N CYS A 237 -10.64 1.36 -14.02
CA CYS A 237 -9.48 2.08 -13.50
C CYS A 237 -8.44 2.35 -14.59
N ARG A 238 -8.15 3.64 -14.80
CA ARG A 238 -7.10 4.07 -15.73
C ARG A 238 -5.72 3.71 -15.21
N LEU A 239 -4.76 3.61 -16.12
CA LEU A 239 -3.35 3.55 -15.76
C LEU A 239 -2.96 4.80 -14.94
N PRO A 240 -2.21 4.66 -13.83
CA PRO A 240 -1.72 5.80 -13.07
C PRO A 240 -0.76 6.63 -13.93
N LEU A 241 -0.67 7.95 -13.71
CA LEU A 241 0.24 8.81 -14.45
C LEU A 241 1.70 8.48 -14.16
N ASP A 242 2.56 8.56 -15.19
CA ASP A 242 3.99 8.40 -15.02
C ASP A 242 4.67 9.67 -14.50
N ILE A 243 4.39 9.98 -13.23
CA ILE A 243 4.91 11.14 -12.50
C ILE A 243 5.59 10.71 -11.19
N GLY A 244 6.58 11.49 -10.76
CA GLY A 244 7.33 11.17 -9.54
C GLY A 244 6.46 11.31 -8.30
N ASP A 245 6.76 10.55 -7.25
CA ASP A 245 6.01 10.61 -5.99
C ASP A 245 5.96 12.02 -5.41
N GLU A 246 7.04 12.78 -5.54
CA GLU A 246 7.13 14.16 -5.05
C GLU A 246 6.09 15.08 -5.71
N ALA A 247 5.64 14.77 -6.93
CA ALA A 247 4.59 15.54 -7.60
C ALA A 247 3.25 15.42 -6.87
N LEU A 248 3.00 14.33 -6.13
CA LEU A 248 1.78 14.12 -5.35
C LEU A 248 1.75 14.94 -4.06
N SER A 249 2.76 15.77 -3.80
CA SER A 249 2.77 16.71 -2.68
C SER A 249 1.82 17.89 -2.90
N SER A 250 1.53 18.27 -4.16
CA SER A 250 0.55 19.32 -4.44
C SER A 250 -0.11 19.23 -5.81
N ASN A 251 -1.32 19.76 -5.92
CA ASN A 251 -2.10 19.80 -7.16
C ASN A 251 -1.37 20.55 -8.27
N ALA A 252 -0.67 21.64 -7.93
CA ALA A 252 0.15 22.38 -8.87
C ALA A 252 1.29 21.54 -9.46
N GLN A 253 1.96 20.72 -8.63
CA GLN A 253 3.05 19.86 -9.10
C GLN A 253 2.53 18.70 -9.97
N ILE A 254 1.35 18.14 -9.68
CA ILE A 254 0.69 17.16 -10.56
C ILE A 254 0.41 17.79 -11.93
N ALA A 255 -0.16 18.99 -11.96
CA ALA A 255 -0.46 19.70 -13.20
C ALA A 255 0.81 19.98 -14.02
N LEU A 256 1.88 20.43 -13.37
CA LEU A 256 3.18 20.66 -14.02
C LEU A 256 3.79 19.37 -14.55
N ALA A 257 3.80 18.29 -13.76
CA ALA A 257 4.34 17.00 -14.19
C ALA A 257 3.53 16.41 -15.36
N SER A 258 2.21 16.65 -15.39
CA SER A 258 1.31 16.18 -16.45
C SER A 258 1.60 16.82 -17.81
N GLN A 259 2.20 18.01 -17.86
CA GLN A 259 2.61 18.66 -19.12
C GLN A 259 3.76 17.93 -19.81
N SER A 260 4.49 17.09 -19.07
CA SER A 260 5.64 16.32 -19.56
C SER A 260 5.28 14.87 -19.88
N LEU A 261 4.00 14.58 -20.12
CA LEU A 261 3.50 13.25 -20.44
C LEU A 261 3.04 13.14 -21.90
N ASP A 262 3.16 11.94 -22.48
CA ASP A 262 2.54 11.62 -23.77
C ASP A 262 1.02 11.42 -23.65
N SER A 263 0.35 11.14 -24.77
CA SER A 263 -1.11 10.89 -24.81
C SER A 263 -1.56 9.67 -24.00
N ASN A 264 -0.64 8.77 -23.66
CA ASN A 264 -0.90 7.57 -22.85
C ASN A 264 -0.53 7.79 -21.37
N GLY A 265 -0.02 8.95 -20.99
CA GLY A 265 0.41 9.29 -19.63
C GLY A 265 1.81 8.79 -19.26
N TRP A 266 2.68 8.46 -20.23
CA TRP A 266 4.09 8.12 -20.00
C TRP A 266 4.99 9.35 -19.97
N ASN A 267 6.05 9.30 -19.16
CA ASN A 267 6.98 10.40 -19.04
C ASN A 267 7.84 10.57 -20.30
N LEU A 268 7.90 11.79 -20.85
CA LEU A 268 8.66 12.08 -22.07
C LEU A 268 10.19 12.12 -21.86
N HIS A 269 10.66 12.23 -20.63
CA HIS A 269 12.08 12.39 -20.31
C HIS A 269 12.80 11.07 -20.00
N GLY A 270 12.17 9.91 -20.26
CA GLY A 270 12.80 8.60 -20.09
C GLY A 270 13.20 8.25 -18.65
N ARG A 271 12.58 8.88 -17.65
CA ARG A 271 12.84 8.59 -16.23
C ARG A 271 11.94 7.45 -15.75
N PHE A 272 12.55 6.32 -15.42
CA PHE A 272 11.85 5.17 -14.83
C PHE A 272 11.69 5.35 -13.33
N GLN A 273 10.60 5.98 -12.93
CA GLN A 273 10.22 6.11 -11.51
C GLN A 273 9.21 5.03 -11.11
N ARG A 274 8.85 4.94 -9.82
CA ARG A 274 7.91 3.95 -9.28
C ARG A 274 6.61 3.83 -10.07
N SER A 275 6.02 4.96 -10.48
CA SER A 275 4.81 4.96 -11.30
C SER A 275 5.00 4.24 -12.64
N ALA A 276 6.14 4.42 -13.31
CA ALA A 276 6.46 3.73 -14.56
C ALA A 276 6.45 2.20 -14.35
N TRP A 277 7.05 1.74 -13.25
CA TRP A 277 7.06 0.33 -12.88
C TRP A 277 5.69 -0.22 -12.54
N ILE A 278 4.85 0.55 -11.83
CA ILE A 278 3.45 0.17 -11.54
C ILE A 278 2.65 0.07 -12.85
N ARG A 279 2.78 1.04 -13.76
CA ARG A 279 2.13 1.02 -15.09
C ARG A 279 2.55 -0.20 -15.91
N LEU A 280 3.85 -0.47 -16.01
CA LEU A 280 4.37 -1.62 -16.74
C LEU A 280 3.84 -2.94 -16.17
N ARG A 281 3.88 -3.08 -14.84
CA ARG A 281 3.36 -4.26 -14.13
C ARG A 281 1.86 -4.45 -14.35
N PHE A 282 1.09 -3.38 -14.40
CA PHE A 282 -0.34 -3.43 -14.72
C PHE A 282 -0.60 -3.91 -16.15
N LEU A 283 0.07 -3.31 -17.14
CA LEU A 283 -0.03 -3.71 -18.55
C LEU A 283 0.35 -5.17 -18.77
N ILE A 284 1.44 -5.65 -18.17
CA ILE A 284 1.81 -7.07 -18.23
C ILE A 284 0.69 -7.94 -17.62
N SER A 285 0.01 -7.45 -16.61
CA SER A 285 -1.03 -8.20 -15.90
C SER A 285 -2.35 -8.27 -16.68
N THR A 286 -2.63 -7.35 -17.61
CA THR A 286 -3.80 -7.49 -18.50
C THR A 286 -3.61 -8.67 -19.45
N PHE A 287 -2.42 -8.79 -20.06
CA PHE A 287 -2.06 -9.97 -20.85
C PHE A 287 -2.08 -11.26 -20.02
N ARG A 288 -1.61 -11.21 -18.76
CA ARG A 288 -1.70 -12.38 -17.87
C ARG A 288 -3.14 -12.77 -17.55
N GLU A 289 -4.06 -11.81 -17.39
CA GLU A 289 -5.48 -12.11 -17.18
C GLU A 289 -6.05 -12.86 -18.39
N GLU A 290 -5.78 -12.38 -19.61
CA GLU A 290 -6.21 -13.07 -20.85
C GLU A 290 -5.66 -14.50 -20.95
N ILE A 291 -4.36 -14.69 -20.67
CA ILE A 291 -3.73 -16.02 -20.67
C ILE A 291 -4.36 -16.92 -19.60
N LEU A 292 -4.64 -16.39 -18.41
CA LEU A 292 -5.29 -17.14 -17.33
C LEU A 292 -6.73 -17.52 -17.69
N GLU A 293 -7.49 -16.62 -18.30
CA GLU A 293 -8.84 -16.90 -18.76
C GLU A 293 -8.87 -18.06 -19.76
N LEU A 294 -7.88 -18.17 -20.66
CA LEU A 294 -7.75 -19.29 -21.58
C LEU A 294 -7.25 -20.56 -20.88
N SER A 295 -6.23 -20.44 -20.03
CA SER A 295 -5.56 -21.58 -19.39
C SER A 295 -6.41 -22.29 -18.35
N LEU A 296 -7.35 -21.59 -17.71
CA LEU A 296 -8.23 -22.14 -16.68
C LEU A 296 -9.56 -22.69 -17.25
N GLN A 297 -9.84 -22.47 -18.53
CA GLN A 297 -11.00 -23.09 -19.18
C GLN A 297 -10.80 -24.60 -19.31
N SER A 298 -11.88 -25.37 -19.20
CA SER A 298 -11.84 -26.79 -19.51
C SER A 298 -11.49 -26.96 -20.98
N SER A 299 -10.51 -27.82 -21.28
CA SER A 299 -10.03 -28.09 -22.64
C SER A 299 -11.20 -28.41 -23.58
N LYS A 300 -11.56 -27.46 -24.43
CA LYS A 300 -12.46 -27.67 -25.58
C LYS A 300 -11.62 -27.62 -26.84
N GLU A 301 -12.05 -28.29 -27.90
CA GLU A 301 -11.36 -28.25 -29.20
C GLU A 301 -11.18 -26.80 -29.72
N GLU A 302 -12.04 -25.87 -29.31
CA GLU A 302 -11.96 -24.41 -29.60
C GLU A 302 -10.78 -23.68 -28.93
N THR A 303 -10.21 -24.21 -27.83
CA THR A 303 -9.12 -23.52 -27.10
C THR A 303 -7.83 -23.46 -27.93
N ALA A 304 -7.64 -24.39 -28.86
CA ALA A 304 -6.49 -24.41 -29.76
C ALA A 304 -6.53 -23.30 -30.83
N ASP A 305 -7.72 -22.87 -31.24
CA ASP A 305 -7.89 -21.82 -32.25
C ASP A 305 -7.72 -20.40 -31.66
N GLN A 306 -7.92 -20.24 -30.36
CA GLN A 306 -7.72 -18.97 -29.64
C GLN A 306 -6.25 -18.70 -29.25
N LEU A 307 -5.38 -19.69 -29.39
CA LEU A 307 -3.95 -19.61 -29.05
C LEU A 307 -3.03 -19.41 -30.28
N ARG A 308 -3.59 -19.23 -31.48
CA ARG A 308 -2.87 -18.94 -32.73
C ARG A 308 -2.91 -17.46 -33.08
#